data_AF-A0A6A2WP01-F1
#
_entry.id   AF-A0A6A2WP01-F1
#
_cell.length_a   1.000
_cell.length_b   1.000
_cell.length_c   1.000
_cell.angle_alpha   90.00
_cell.angle_beta   90.00
_cell.angle_gamma   90.00
#
_symmetry.space_group_name_H-M   'P 1'
#
loop_
_entity.id
_entity.type
_entity.pdbx_description
1 polymer ?
#
loop_
_entity_poly.entity_id
_entity_poly.type
_entity_poly.pdbx_seq_one_letter_code
_entity_poly.pdbx_strand_id
1 'polypeptide(L)'
;MRTLHRLLPTIRPDFRAIFIIFLLAAELRNATKYLDDSECRNDRTCVYEVSYGDGSYTVGDFVTETITLGSDSVNNVAIGCGHNNEGLFVGAGGLLGLDGGPLSFSSQLNASTFSYCLVDRDSDSASTLEFDSALPPNAITAPLLRNHQLDTFYYLGLTGVSVGGELLPIPESVFQIDESGNGGIIIDSGTAMTRLQTDTYNVLRDAFVKGSKRLPSADNVALFDTCYNLSSTSSVDVPTLSFHFPEGKVLPLPAKNYMMPVDSVGTFCFAFALTSSTLSIIGNVQQKGTRVDFDLGNSCVGFVPNKC
;
A
#
# COMPACT_ATOMS: atom_id res chain seq x y z
N MET A 1 -14.46 18.22 7.70
CA MET A 1 -13.03 17.88 7.77
C MET A 1 -12.91 16.76 8.80
N ARG A 2 -12.73 15.52 8.34
CA ARG A 2 -12.72 14.32 9.17
C ARG A 2 -11.27 13.89 9.39
N THR A 3 -10.64 14.35 10.47
CA THR A 3 -9.26 14.00 10.81
C THR A 3 -9.26 12.95 11.92
N LEU A 4 -8.84 11.71 11.62
CA LEU A 4 -8.73 10.63 12.62
C LEU A 4 -7.29 10.50 13.14
N HIS A 5 -7.13 10.63 14.45
CA HIS A 5 -5.84 10.49 15.15
C HIS A 5 -5.65 9.14 15.85
N ARG A 6 -6.52 8.15 15.64
CA ARG A 6 -6.37 6.78 16.19
C ARG A 6 -7.34 5.81 15.52
N LEU A 7 -6.82 4.73 14.95
CA LEU A 7 -7.65 3.62 14.46
C LEU A 7 -7.89 2.60 15.56
N LEU A 8 -9.00 2.80 16.27
CA LEU A 8 -9.73 1.72 16.94
C LEU A 8 -11.21 1.86 16.55
N PRO A 9 -11.61 1.45 15.34
CA PRO A 9 -13.03 1.32 15.03
C PRO A 9 -13.65 0.34 16.01
N THR A 10 -14.54 0.83 16.86
CA THR A 10 -15.35 -0.01 17.73
C THR A 10 -16.60 -0.40 16.96
N ILE A 11 -16.73 -1.69 16.66
CA ILE A 11 -18.03 -2.31 16.41
C ILE A 11 -18.73 -2.41 17.80
N ARG A 12 -20.05 -2.60 17.88
CA ARG A 12 -20.84 -2.67 19.14
C ARG A 12 -20.07 -3.27 20.34
N PRO A 13 -20.37 -2.86 21.59
CA PRO A 13 -19.46 -2.87 22.76
C PRO A 13 -18.65 -4.14 23.09
N ASP A 14 -18.94 -5.28 22.48
CA ASP A 14 -18.21 -6.54 22.61
C ASP A 14 -17.05 -6.72 21.60
N PHE A 15 -16.87 -5.83 20.60
CA PHE A 15 -15.80 -5.94 19.60
C PHE A 15 -14.94 -4.68 19.47
N ARG A 16 -13.78 -4.68 20.14
CA ARG A 16 -12.67 -3.76 19.81
C ARG A 16 -11.86 -4.36 18.66
N ALA A 17 -12.06 -3.86 17.45
CA ALA A 17 -11.22 -4.25 16.31
C ALA A 17 -10.12 -3.22 16.09
N ILE A 18 -8.85 -3.67 16.16
CA ILE A 18 -7.73 -2.91 15.60
C ILE A 18 -7.76 -3.17 14.10
N PHE A 19 -8.18 -2.19 13.32
CA PHE A 19 -8.08 -2.24 11.88
C PHE A 19 -6.71 -1.71 11.47
N ILE A 20 -5.96 -2.54 10.75
CA ILE A 20 -4.76 -2.06 10.04
C ILE A 20 -5.26 -1.51 8.70
N ILE A 21 -4.85 -0.28 8.35
CA ILE A 21 -5.14 0.29 7.03
C ILE A 21 -4.41 -0.56 6.00
N PHE A 22 -5.16 -1.43 5.35
CA PHE A 22 -4.69 -2.17 4.22
C PHE A 22 -5.56 -1.79 3.03
N LEU A 23 -5.05 -0.90 2.19
CA LEU A 23 -5.15 -1.14 0.76
C LEU A 23 -4.42 -2.44 0.55
N LEU A 24 -5.13 -3.56 0.63
CA LEU A 24 -4.62 -4.81 0.11
C LEU A 24 -5.19 -4.90 -1.29
N ALA A 25 -4.30 -5.14 -2.25
CA ALA A 25 -4.65 -5.63 -3.56
C ALA A 25 -5.38 -6.98 -3.42
N ALA A 26 -6.67 -6.90 -3.14
CA ALA A 26 -7.60 -8.00 -3.18
C ALA A 26 -8.02 -8.21 -4.62
N GLU A 27 -7.72 -9.38 -5.15
CA GLU A 27 -8.45 -9.84 -6.31
C GLU A 27 -9.80 -10.33 -5.79
N LEU A 28 -10.81 -9.46 -5.87
CA LEU A 28 -12.19 -9.86 -5.63
C LEU A 28 -12.64 -10.74 -6.80
N ARG A 29 -12.19 -11.99 -6.81
CA ARG A 29 -12.83 -13.04 -7.61
C ARG A 29 -14.20 -13.26 -6.96
N ASN A 30 -15.22 -12.66 -7.56
CA ASN A 30 -16.67 -12.72 -7.26
C ASN A 30 -17.36 -11.58 -6.47
N ALA A 31 -16.71 -10.54 -5.95
CA ALA A 31 -17.51 -9.39 -5.45
C ALA A 31 -18.05 -8.48 -6.58
N THR A 32 -17.69 -8.77 -7.84
CA THR A 32 -18.20 -8.09 -9.04
C THR A 32 -19.53 -8.61 -9.55
N LYS A 33 -20.17 -9.53 -8.82
CA LYS A 33 -21.60 -9.75 -8.95
C LYS A 33 -22.28 -9.13 -7.73
N TYR A 34 -22.64 -7.86 -7.86
CA TYR A 34 -23.69 -7.24 -7.04
C TYR A 34 -24.74 -8.30 -6.72
N LEU A 35 -24.77 -8.80 -5.47
CA LEU A 35 -25.83 -9.69 -4.97
C LEU A 35 -26.40 -10.58 -6.09
N ASP A 36 -25.56 -11.32 -6.83
CA ASP A 36 -26.16 -12.30 -7.72
C ASP A 36 -26.72 -13.36 -6.78
N ASP A 37 -28.04 -13.48 -6.78
CA ASP A 37 -28.85 -14.34 -5.89
C ASP A 37 -28.32 -15.78 -5.83
N SER A 38 -27.41 -16.17 -6.74
CA SER A 38 -26.67 -17.42 -6.77
C SER A 38 -25.72 -17.67 -5.58
N GLU A 39 -25.17 -16.64 -4.93
CA GLU A 39 -24.25 -16.80 -3.79
C GLU A 39 -24.90 -16.54 -2.43
N CYS A 40 -26.13 -16.05 -2.44
CA CYS A 40 -26.93 -15.91 -1.24
C CYS A 40 -27.63 -17.24 -0.95
N ARG A 41 -27.43 -17.76 0.25
CA ARG A 41 -28.13 -18.95 0.74
C ARG A 41 -29.62 -18.66 0.88
N ASN A 42 -30.42 -19.72 0.89
CA ASN A 42 -31.89 -19.65 1.00
C ASN A 42 -32.41 -18.90 2.25
N ASP A 43 -31.55 -18.63 3.23
CA ASP A 43 -31.83 -17.86 4.45
C ASP A 43 -31.53 -16.35 4.32
N ARG A 44 -31.22 -15.87 3.10
CA ARG A 44 -30.81 -14.48 2.78
C ARG A 44 -29.46 -14.08 3.37
N THR A 45 -28.63 -15.04 3.76
CA THR A 45 -27.21 -14.79 4.06
C THR A 45 -26.41 -14.86 2.77
N CYS A 46 -25.63 -13.82 2.47
CA CYS A 46 -24.77 -13.79 1.30
C CYS A 46 -23.34 -14.09 1.72
N VAL A 47 -22.73 -15.09 1.10
CA VAL A 47 -21.34 -15.43 1.38
C VAL A 47 -20.45 -14.42 0.67
N TYR A 48 -19.34 -14.05 1.29
CA TYR A 48 -18.26 -13.32 0.65
C TYR A 48 -16.98 -14.15 0.67
N GLU A 49 -16.17 -13.96 -0.36
CA GLU A 49 -14.83 -14.50 -0.46
C GLU A 49 -13.88 -13.42 -1.00
N VAL A 50 -12.73 -13.27 -0.36
CA VAL A 50 -11.65 -12.39 -0.82
C VAL A 50 -10.36 -13.17 -0.84
N SER A 51 -9.66 -13.13 -1.97
CA SER A 51 -8.30 -13.66 -2.12
C SER A 51 -7.31 -12.52 -2.30
N TYR A 52 -6.14 -12.69 -1.69
CA TYR A 52 -5.04 -11.72 -1.75
C TYR A 52 -3.86 -12.27 -2.55
N GLY A 53 -3.05 -11.36 -3.11
CA GLY A 53 -1.93 -11.74 -3.98
C GLY A 53 -0.82 -12.53 -3.30
N ASP A 54 -0.77 -12.54 -1.96
CA ASP A 54 0.14 -13.37 -1.16
C ASP A 54 -0.40 -14.80 -0.90
N GLY A 55 -1.59 -15.11 -1.42
CA GLY A 55 -2.30 -16.37 -1.20
C GLY A 55 -3.15 -16.40 0.07
N SER A 56 -3.16 -15.33 0.86
CA SER A 56 -4.08 -15.20 1.99
C SER A 56 -5.51 -15.11 1.48
N TYR A 57 -6.48 -15.57 2.29
CA TYR A 57 -7.89 -15.49 1.92
C TYR A 57 -8.81 -15.40 3.13
N THR A 58 -9.99 -14.82 2.92
CA THR A 58 -11.05 -14.73 3.92
C THR A 58 -12.40 -15.09 3.31
N VAL A 59 -13.15 -15.95 4.00
CA VAL A 59 -14.50 -16.37 3.62
C VAL A 59 -15.42 -16.19 4.81
N GLY A 60 -16.61 -15.68 4.58
CA GLY A 60 -17.62 -15.56 5.61
C GLY A 60 -18.94 -14.98 5.08
N ASP A 61 -19.69 -14.31 5.95
CA ASP A 61 -21.00 -13.76 5.60
C ASP A 61 -20.93 -12.23 5.44
N PHE A 62 -21.61 -11.70 4.45
CA PHE A 62 -21.88 -10.27 4.36
C PHE A 62 -22.89 -9.84 5.43
N VAL A 63 -22.54 -8.79 6.15
CA VAL A 63 -23.41 -8.15 7.14
C VAL A 63 -23.34 -6.63 6.97
N THR A 64 -24.35 -5.93 7.49
CA THR A 64 -24.32 -4.47 7.58
C THR A 64 -24.13 -4.06 9.03
N GLU A 65 -23.23 -3.13 9.31
CA GLU A 65 -22.98 -2.64 10.66
C GLU A 65 -22.68 -1.13 10.66
N THR A 66 -22.70 -0.55 11.85
CA THR A 66 -22.26 0.82 12.10
C THR A 66 -20.78 0.86 12.40
N ILE A 67 -20.01 1.57 11.58
CA ILE A 67 -18.59 1.83 11.82
C ILE A 67 -18.44 3.19 12.49
N THR A 68 -17.79 3.22 13.66
CA THR A 68 -17.48 4.47 14.37
C THR A 68 -16.01 4.83 14.17
N LEU A 69 -15.77 6.05 13.71
CA LEU A 69 -14.46 6.63 13.41
C LEU A 69 -14.30 7.93 14.20
N GLY A 70 -13.55 7.88 15.32
CA GLY A 70 -13.44 9.03 16.21
C GLY A 70 -14.80 9.37 16.85
N SER A 71 -15.31 10.57 16.57
CA SER A 71 -16.64 11.02 17.00
C SER A 71 -17.75 10.76 15.98
N ASP A 72 -17.39 10.30 14.77
CA ASP A 72 -18.34 10.10 13.67
C ASP A 72 -18.78 8.64 13.61
N SER A 73 -20.03 8.40 13.19
CA SER A 73 -20.56 7.06 12.94
C SER A 73 -21.18 6.98 11.56
N VAL A 74 -20.92 5.88 10.88
CA VAL A 74 -21.43 5.57 9.54
C VAL A 74 -22.27 4.31 9.68
N ASN A 75 -23.57 4.44 9.46
CA ASN A 75 -24.52 3.33 9.58
C ASN A 75 -24.60 2.54 8.28
N ASN A 76 -25.06 1.29 8.39
CA ASN A 76 -25.37 0.41 7.25
C ASN A 76 -24.16 0.18 6.31
N VAL A 77 -22.95 0.14 6.86
CA VAL A 77 -21.75 -0.22 6.11
C VAL A 77 -21.75 -1.73 5.90
N ALA A 78 -21.73 -2.15 4.64
CA ALA A 78 -21.55 -3.55 4.26
C ALA A 78 -20.11 -3.98 4.58
N ILE A 79 -19.97 -5.03 5.37
CA ILE A 79 -18.69 -5.63 5.76
C ILE A 79 -18.77 -7.15 5.67
N GLY A 80 -17.61 -7.79 5.53
CA GLY A 80 -17.49 -9.24 5.64
C GLY A 80 -17.23 -9.66 7.09
N CYS A 81 -18.05 -10.56 7.62
CA CYS A 81 -17.79 -11.25 8.88
C CYS A 81 -17.05 -12.57 8.60
N GLY A 82 -15.72 -12.52 8.64
CA GLY A 82 -14.86 -13.64 8.24
C GLY A 82 -14.85 -14.80 9.23
N HIS A 83 -15.24 -15.99 8.78
CA HIS A 83 -15.29 -17.22 9.57
C HIS A 83 -14.11 -18.16 9.28
N ASN A 84 -13.60 -18.12 8.06
CA ASN A 84 -12.43 -18.88 7.64
C ASN A 84 -11.40 -17.89 7.07
N ASN A 85 -10.30 -17.69 7.79
CA ASN A 85 -9.28 -16.70 7.48
C ASN A 85 -7.92 -17.37 7.56
N GLU A 86 -7.19 -17.43 6.45
CA GLU A 86 -5.86 -18.07 6.38
C GLU A 86 -4.84 -17.10 5.78
N GLY A 87 -3.62 -17.13 6.33
CA GLY A 87 -2.50 -16.31 5.85
C GLY A 87 -2.07 -15.22 6.84
N LEU A 88 -1.76 -14.02 6.34
CA LEU A 88 -0.99 -13.00 7.07
C LEU A 88 -1.83 -12.04 7.95
N PHE A 89 -3.04 -12.41 8.37
CA PHE A 89 -3.95 -11.54 9.14
C PHE A 89 -3.63 -11.43 10.65
N VAL A 90 -2.49 -11.97 11.09
CA VAL A 90 -2.14 -12.08 12.51
C VAL A 90 -2.05 -10.71 13.18
N GLY A 91 -2.80 -10.52 14.27
CA GLY A 91 -2.77 -9.30 15.08
C GLY A 91 -3.73 -8.19 14.65
N ALA A 92 -4.51 -8.39 13.58
CA ALA A 92 -5.58 -7.50 13.17
C ALA A 92 -6.95 -8.04 13.61
N GLY A 93 -7.89 -7.15 13.95
CA GLY A 93 -9.29 -7.50 14.17
C GLY A 93 -10.13 -7.50 12.89
N GLY A 94 -9.54 -7.06 11.77
CA GLY A 94 -10.17 -6.94 10.47
C GLY A 94 -9.33 -6.09 9.51
N LEU A 95 -9.75 -6.05 8.25
CA LEU A 95 -9.13 -5.28 7.18
C LEU A 95 -10.09 -4.19 6.71
N LEU A 96 -9.59 -2.98 6.52
CA LEU A 96 -10.38 -1.88 5.97
C LEU A 96 -9.98 -1.65 4.50
N GLY A 97 -10.77 -2.19 3.58
CA GLY A 97 -10.56 -2.01 2.15
C GLY A 97 -10.83 -0.57 1.71
N LEU A 98 -9.87 0.05 1.03
CA LEU A 98 -9.96 1.42 0.48
C LEU A 98 -9.83 1.44 -1.04
N ASP A 99 -9.82 0.27 -1.68
CA ASP A 99 -9.64 0.06 -3.11
C ASP A 99 -10.76 0.71 -3.96
N GLY A 100 -10.62 0.67 -5.28
CA GLY A 100 -11.57 1.25 -6.24
C GLY A 100 -12.88 0.49 -6.39
N GLY A 101 -13.07 -0.63 -5.68
CA GLY A 101 -14.26 -1.45 -5.75
C GLY A 101 -15.50 -0.81 -5.11
N PRO A 102 -16.71 -1.23 -5.51
CA PRO A 102 -17.97 -0.64 -5.02
C PRO A 102 -18.25 -0.94 -3.54
N LEU A 103 -17.65 -2.00 -2.99
CA LEU A 103 -17.77 -2.39 -1.58
C LEU A 103 -16.64 -1.84 -0.71
N SER A 104 -15.68 -1.11 -1.27
CA SER A 104 -14.64 -0.48 -0.45
C SER A 104 -15.25 0.57 0.46
N PHE A 105 -14.58 0.84 1.59
CA PHE A 105 -15.11 1.77 2.57
C PHE A 105 -15.16 3.21 2.02
N SER A 106 -14.20 3.62 1.18
CA SER A 106 -14.23 4.90 0.46
C SER A 106 -15.46 5.01 -0.44
N SER A 107 -15.79 3.97 -1.20
CA SER A 107 -16.98 3.93 -2.06
C SER A 107 -18.29 3.99 -1.26
N GLN A 108 -18.39 3.23 -0.16
CA GLN A 108 -19.58 3.23 0.69
C GLN A 108 -19.81 4.57 1.41
N LEU A 109 -18.76 5.35 1.64
CA LEU A 109 -18.86 6.72 2.12
C LEU A 109 -19.24 7.74 1.05
N ASN A 110 -19.22 7.36 -0.23
CA ASN A 110 -19.20 8.29 -1.37
C ASN A 110 -18.08 9.33 -1.25
N ALA A 111 -16.93 8.92 -0.72
CA ALA A 111 -15.80 9.80 -0.54
C ALA A 111 -15.21 10.19 -1.90
N SER A 112 -15.02 11.48 -2.12
CA SER A 112 -14.38 12.03 -3.32
C SER A 112 -12.85 12.00 -3.20
N THR A 113 -12.35 12.09 -1.98
CA THR A 113 -10.94 11.98 -1.64
C THR A 113 -10.75 11.20 -0.35
N PHE A 114 -9.60 10.58 -0.19
CA PHE A 114 -9.14 10.08 1.10
C PHE A 114 -7.63 10.19 1.19
N SER A 115 -7.09 10.15 2.40
CA SER A 115 -5.64 10.20 2.61
C SER A 115 -5.23 9.44 3.84
N TYR A 116 -4.01 8.94 3.86
CA TYR A 116 -3.44 8.32 5.06
C TYR A 116 -1.99 8.76 5.26
N CYS A 117 -1.54 8.66 6.52
CA CYS A 117 -0.12 8.79 6.84
C CYS A 117 0.30 7.63 7.73
N LEU A 118 1.22 6.81 7.22
CA LEU A 118 1.76 5.66 7.96
C LEU A 118 2.98 6.10 8.77
N VAL A 119 2.92 5.98 10.08
CA VAL A 119 4.08 6.22 10.94
C VAL A 119 5.00 5.01 10.99
N ASP A 120 6.21 5.19 11.54
CA ASP A 120 7.13 4.09 11.78
C ASP A 120 6.54 3.12 12.83
N ARG A 121 6.85 1.82 12.70
CA ARG A 121 6.30 0.76 13.57
C ARG A 121 6.53 1.02 15.06
N ASP A 122 7.70 1.58 15.38
CA ASP A 122 8.14 1.83 16.75
C ASP A 122 7.85 3.28 17.19
N SER A 123 7.02 4.01 16.44
CA SER A 123 6.59 5.35 16.80
C SER A 123 5.50 5.32 17.87
N ASP A 124 5.58 6.25 18.83
CA ASP A 124 4.49 6.51 19.78
C ASP A 124 3.30 7.26 19.16
N SER A 125 3.47 7.76 17.93
CA SER A 125 2.41 8.45 17.18
C SER A 125 1.45 7.46 16.53
N ALA A 126 0.24 7.91 16.22
CA ALA A 126 -0.73 7.11 15.49
C ALA A 126 -0.73 7.47 14.00
N SER A 127 -0.81 6.47 13.14
CA SER A 127 -1.16 6.67 11.74
C SER A 127 -2.53 7.33 11.60
N THR A 128 -2.73 8.11 10.54
CA THR A 128 -3.98 8.81 10.27
C THR A 128 -4.65 8.28 9.01
N LEU A 129 -5.98 8.41 8.96
CA LEU A 129 -6.82 8.18 7.79
C LEU A 129 -7.86 9.30 7.76
N GLU A 130 -7.98 10.01 6.66
CA GLU A 130 -8.90 11.14 6.52
C GLU A 130 -9.70 10.99 5.23
N PHE A 131 -10.98 11.36 5.28
CA PHE A 131 -11.87 11.35 4.12
C PHE A 131 -12.35 12.76 3.81
N ASP A 132 -12.49 13.06 2.52
CA ASP A 132 -12.93 14.36 1.99
C ASP A 132 -12.11 15.54 2.52
N SER A 133 -10.79 15.33 2.63
CA SER A 133 -9.79 16.37 2.88
C SER A 133 -9.24 16.87 1.55
N ALA A 134 -9.02 18.18 1.45
CA ALA A 134 -8.44 18.77 0.24
C ALA A 134 -6.97 18.39 0.09
N LEU A 135 -6.55 18.14 -1.15
CA LEU A 135 -5.15 17.88 -1.47
C LEU A 135 -4.29 19.11 -1.09
N PRO A 136 -3.21 18.94 -0.31
CA PRO A 136 -2.33 20.05 0.04
C PRO A 136 -1.68 20.69 -1.21
N PRO A 137 -1.60 22.03 -1.31
CA PRO A 137 -1.04 22.71 -2.50
C PRO A 137 0.42 22.35 -2.81
N ASN A 138 1.18 21.89 -1.81
CA ASN A 138 2.58 21.51 -1.94
C ASN A 138 2.77 20.00 -2.18
N ALA A 139 1.71 19.26 -2.48
CA ALA A 139 1.79 17.84 -2.77
C ALA A 139 2.53 17.59 -4.10
N ILE A 140 3.40 16.59 -4.10
CA ILE A 140 3.99 16.03 -5.31
C ILE A 140 2.92 15.14 -5.93
N THR A 141 2.46 15.46 -7.13
CA THR A 141 1.33 14.76 -7.76
C THR A 141 1.76 13.70 -8.76
N ALA A 142 0.98 12.64 -8.85
CA ALA A 142 1.11 11.57 -9.83
C ALA A 142 -0.29 11.24 -10.40
N PRO A 143 -0.40 10.85 -11.69
CA PRO A 143 -1.66 10.36 -12.23
C PRO A 143 -2.13 9.09 -11.49
N LEU A 144 -3.42 9.05 -11.14
CA LEU A 144 -4.11 7.83 -10.74
C LEU A 144 -4.69 7.19 -12.00
N LEU A 145 -4.15 6.04 -12.39
CA LEU A 145 -4.54 5.33 -13.61
C LEU A 145 -5.59 4.27 -13.27
N ARG A 146 -6.46 3.97 -14.25
CA ARG A 146 -7.49 2.93 -14.14
C ARG A 146 -7.16 1.80 -15.10
N ASN A 147 -7.22 0.57 -14.61
CA ASN A 147 -7.15 -0.63 -15.44
C ASN A 147 -8.58 -1.14 -15.66
N HIS A 148 -9.01 -1.29 -16.91
CA HIS A 148 -10.36 -1.76 -17.23
C HIS A 148 -10.57 -3.26 -16.95
N GLN A 149 -9.50 -4.05 -16.86
CA GLN A 149 -9.57 -5.47 -16.52
C GLN A 149 -9.54 -5.71 -15.01
N LEU A 150 -8.86 -4.85 -14.26
CA LEU A 150 -8.67 -4.93 -12.81
C LEU A 150 -8.88 -3.54 -12.19
N ASP A 151 -10.13 -3.10 -12.12
CA ASP A 151 -10.47 -1.71 -11.77
C ASP A 151 -10.53 -1.42 -10.27
N THR A 152 -10.25 -2.41 -9.43
CA THR A 152 -10.16 -2.27 -7.98
C THR A 152 -8.81 -1.68 -7.54
N PHE A 153 -7.73 -1.90 -8.28
CA PHE A 153 -6.41 -1.39 -7.85
C PHE A 153 -6.18 0.07 -8.23
N TYR A 154 -5.47 0.79 -7.37
CA TYR A 154 -4.96 2.12 -7.66
C TYR A 154 -3.60 2.05 -8.34
N TYR A 155 -3.60 2.25 -9.65
CA TYR A 155 -2.39 2.32 -10.44
C TYR A 155 -1.80 3.74 -10.42
N LEU A 156 -0.47 3.83 -10.31
CA LEU A 156 0.25 5.10 -10.34
C LEU A 156 0.95 5.29 -11.67
N GLY A 157 0.84 6.49 -12.24
CA GLY A 157 1.65 6.92 -13.37
C GLY A 157 3.09 7.20 -12.97
N LEU A 158 3.88 6.15 -12.72
CA LEU A 158 5.32 6.24 -12.49
C LEU A 158 6.07 6.28 -13.83
N THR A 159 7.05 7.17 -13.95
CA THR A 159 7.85 7.35 -15.17
C THR A 159 9.29 6.89 -15.03
N GLY A 160 9.78 6.76 -13.80
CA GLY A 160 11.17 6.36 -13.57
C GLY A 160 11.57 6.29 -12.10
N VAL A 161 12.79 5.82 -11.89
CA VAL A 161 13.44 5.76 -10.58
C VAL A 161 14.86 6.28 -10.73
N SER A 162 15.36 7.05 -9.76
CA SER A 162 16.75 7.52 -9.75
C SER A 162 17.49 7.05 -8.50
N VAL A 163 18.79 6.79 -8.66
CA VAL A 163 19.72 6.47 -7.56
C VAL A 163 20.89 7.43 -7.60
N GLY A 164 21.23 8.05 -6.46
CA GLY A 164 22.33 9.02 -6.37
C GLY A 164 22.11 10.28 -7.23
N GLY A 165 20.86 10.60 -7.55
CA GLY A 165 20.49 11.70 -8.46
C GLY A 165 20.55 11.36 -9.95
N GLU A 166 20.98 10.15 -10.32
CA GLU A 166 20.98 9.69 -11.71
C GLU A 166 19.71 8.89 -12.01
N LEU A 167 18.96 9.32 -13.04
CA LEU A 167 17.81 8.56 -13.54
C LEU A 167 18.28 7.24 -14.13
N LEU A 168 17.69 6.13 -13.69
CA LEU A 168 18.07 4.80 -14.16
C LEU A 168 17.60 4.57 -15.60
N PRO A 169 18.34 3.78 -16.40
CA PRO A 169 17.99 3.48 -17.80
C PRO A 169 16.88 2.42 -17.87
N ILE A 170 15.73 2.70 -17.25
CA ILE A 170 14.56 1.84 -17.23
C ILE A 170 13.51 2.45 -18.17
N PRO A 171 13.06 1.74 -19.21
CA PRO A 171 12.03 2.25 -20.12
C PRO A 171 10.73 2.53 -19.36
N GLU A 172 10.11 3.69 -19.58
CA GLU A 172 8.83 4.05 -18.94
C GLU A 172 7.73 3.00 -19.15
N SER A 173 7.74 2.31 -20.29
CA SER A 173 6.76 1.27 -20.63
C SER A 173 6.68 0.13 -19.61
N VAL A 174 7.71 -0.12 -18.80
CA VAL A 174 7.66 -1.17 -17.77
C VAL A 174 6.74 -0.83 -16.60
N PHE A 175 6.39 0.45 -16.43
CA PHE A 175 5.49 0.94 -15.39
C PHE A 175 4.05 1.13 -15.89
N GLN A 176 3.81 0.96 -17.19
CA GLN A 176 2.53 1.21 -17.82
C GLN A 176 1.66 -0.06 -17.86
N ILE A 177 0.34 0.15 -17.91
CA ILE A 177 -0.63 -0.91 -18.16
C ILE A 177 -0.67 -1.14 -19.68
N ASP A 178 -0.53 -2.38 -20.13
CA ASP A 178 -0.63 -2.72 -21.56
C ASP A 178 -2.09 -2.78 -22.05
N GLU A 179 -2.29 -2.93 -23.36
CA GLU A 179 -3.62 -2.99 -23.99
C GLU A 179 -4.48 -4.16 -23.48
N SER A 180 -3.84 -5.21 -22.96
CA SER A 180 -4.51 -6.39 -22.38
C SER A 180 -4.78 -6.23 -20.87
N GLY A 181 -4.46 -5.09 -20.28
CA GLY A 181 -4.63 -4.82 -18.85
C GLY A 181 -3.55 -5.47 -17.96
N ASN A 182 -2.44 -5.94 -18.51
CA ASN A 182 -1.32 -6.46 -17.72
C ASN A 182 -0.32 -5.35 -17.40
N GLY A 183 0.58 -5.62 -16.46
CA GLY A 183 1.62 -4.69 -16.08
C GLY A 183 1.09 -3.59 -15.17
N GLY A 184 1.67 -2.41 -15.28
CA GLY A 184 1.41 -1.29 -14.38
C GLY A 184 2.15 -1.40 -13.04
N ILE A 185 2.03 -0.33 -12.27
CA ILE A 185 2.48 -0.28 -10.88
C ILE A 185 1.37 0.24 -9.99
N ILE A 186 1.06 -0.48 -8.92
CA ILE A 186 0.03 -0.09 -7.94
C ILE A 186 0.66 0.46 -6.67
N ILE A 187 -0.08 1.24 -5.91
CA ILE A 187 0.27 1.63 -4.54
C ILE A 187 -0.56 0.83 -3.54
N ASP A 188 0.13 0.13 -2.64
CA ASP A 188 -0.48 -0.89 -1.80
C ASP A 188 0.08 -0.79 -0.37
N SER A 189 -0.76 -0.51 0.61
CA SER A 189 -0.34 -0.48 2.02
C SER A 189 -0.31 -1.88 2.66
N GLY A 190 -0.94 -2.86 2.00
CA GLY A 190 -0.94 -4.31 2.23
C GLY A 190 0.43 -4.95 2.10
N THR A 191 1.13 -4.59 1.03
CA THR A 191 2.44 -5.13 0.72
C THR A 191 3.50 -4.43 1.57
N ALA A 192 4.29 -5.21 2.32
CA ALA A 192 5.32 -4.65 3.21
C ALA A 192 6.37 -3.78 2.47
N MET A 193 6.99 -4.31 1.43
CA MET A 193 8.03 -3.61 0.66
C MET A 193 7.74 -3.61 -0.83
N THR A 194 8.25 -2.61 -1.52
CA THR A 194 8.06 -2.46 -2.97
C THR A 194 8.53 -3.71 -3.73
N ARG A 195 7.66 -4.20 -4.60
CA ARG A 195 7.87 -5.34 -5.48
C ARG A 195 7.99 -4.85 -6.91
N LEU A 196 9.10 -5.14 -7.58
CA LEU A 196 9.33 -4.72 -8.97
C LEU A 196 9.54 -5.93 -9.87
N GLN A 197 9.17 -5.82 -11.14
CA GLN A 197 9.56 -6.80 -12.15
C GLN A 197 11.08 -7.02 -12.13
N THR A 198 11.51 -8.26 -12.40
CA THR A 198 12.91 -8.70 -12.26
C THR A 198 13.93 -7.75 -12.89
N ASP A 199 13.73 -7.31 -14.13
CA ASP A 199 14.69 -6.46 -14.83
C ASP A 199 14.77 -5.06 -14.20
N THR A 200 13.62 -4.45 -13.87
CA THR A 200 13.52 -3.18 -13.16
C THR A 200 14.18 -3.25 -11.78
N TYR A 201 13.92 -4.33 -11.03
CA TYR A 201 14.53 -4.59 -9.73
C TYR A 201 16.05 -4.69 -9.83
N ASN A 202 16.57 -5.48 -10.78
CA ASN A 202 18.00 -5.68 -10.95
C ASN A 202 18.72 -4.36 -11.26
N VAL A 203 18.20 -3.53 -12.17
CA VAL A 203 18.79 -2.22 -12.49
C VAL A 203 18.82 -1.32 -11.27
N LEU A 204 17.73 -1.27 -10.49
CA LEU A 204 17.65 -0.49 -9.25
C LEU A 204 18.63 -0.98 -8.18
N ARG A 205 18.62 -2.28 -7.88
CA ARG A 205 19.50 -2.92 -6.91
C ARG A 205 20.97 -2.69 -7.27
N ASP A 206 21.34 -2.92 -8.52
CA ASP A 206 22.74 -2.84 -8.96
C ASP A 206 23.26 -1.40 -8.90
N ALA A 207 22.42 -0.41 -9.24
CA ALA A 207 22.75 1.00 -9.06
C ALA A 207 22.92 1.38 -7.58
N PHE A 208 22.04 0.88 -6.71
CA PHE A 208 22.13 1.08 -5.27
C PHE A 208 23.43 0.48 -4.70
N VAL A 209 23.69 -0.80 -5.00
CA VAL A 209 24.91 -1.52 -4.59
C VAL A 209 26.17 -0.83 -5.10
N LYS A 210 26.14 -0.32 -6.35
CA LYS A 210 27.26 0.44 -6.91
C LYS A 210 27.57 1.71 -6.10
N GLY A 211 26.55 2.39 -5.61
CA GLY A 211 26.69 3.60 -4.80
C GLY A 211 26.99 3.33 -3.31
N SER A 212 26.74 2.11 -2.81
CA SER A 212 26.92 1.72 -1.41
C SER A 212 28.11 0.78 -1.15
N LYS A 213 29.05 0.64 -2.11
CA LYS A 213 30.22 -0.28 -2.04
C LYS A 213 31.09 -0.17 -0.79
N ARG A 214 31.03 0.94 -0.05
CA ARG A 214 31.80 1.15 1.18
C ARG A 214 31.16 0.51 2.41
N LEU A 215 29.89 0.12 2.31
CA LEU A 215 29.18 -0.52 3.41
C LEU A 215 29.59 -2.00 3.53
N PRO A 216 29.81 -2.51 4.75
CA PRO A 216 30.08 -3.93 4.96
C PRO A 216 28.86 -4.76 4.57
N SER A 217 28.99 -5.67 3.61
CA SER A 217 27.91 -6.59 3.25
C SER A 217 27.61 -7.59 4.38
N ALA A 218 26.36 -8.04 4.44
CA ALA A 218 25.89 -9.12 5.30
C ALA A 218 25.22 -10.21 4.44
N ASP A 219 24.98 -11.37 5.04
CA ASP A 219 24.25 -12.46 4.40
C ASP A 219 22.81 -12.05 4.06
N ASN A 220 22.26 -12.67 3.02
CA ASN A 220 20.88 -12.46 2.60
C ASN A 220 19.91 -12.93 3.70
N VAL A 221 18.80 -12.20 3.86
CA VAL A 221 17.79 -12.49 4.89
C VAL A 221 16.44 -12.67 4.23
N ALA A 222 15.91 -13.89 4.26
CA ALA A 222 14.61 -14.25 3.69
C ALA A 222 14.45 -13.78 2.22
N LEU A 223 13.68 -12.70 2.01
CA LEU A 223 13.35 -12.14 0.69
C LEU A 223 14.35 -11.07 0.23
N PHE A 224 15.25 -10.63 1.11
CA PHE A 224 16.22 -9.58 0.85
C PHE A 224 17.54 -10.16 0.35
N ASP A 225 17.98 -9.74 -0.83
CA ASP A 225 19.22 -10.20 -1.47
C ASP A 225 20.40 -9.22 -1.31
N THR A 226 20.16 -8.08 -0.66
CA THR A 226 21.13 -6.99 -0.51
C THR A 226 21.06 -6.48 0.92
N CYS A 227 22.00 -6.92 1.76
CA CYS A 227 22.05 -6.60 3.17
C CYS A 227 23.43 -6.11 3.59
N TYR A 228 23.48 -5.30 4.65
CA TYR A 228 24.68 -4.68 5.19
C TYR A 228 24.75 -4.83 6.70
N ASN A 229 25.95 -5.11 7.21
CA ASN A 229 26.24 -5.13 8.63
C ASN A 229 26.65 -3.72 9.09
N LEU A 230 25.75 -3.04 9.80
CA LEU A 230 25.95 -1.69 10.31
C LEU A 230 26.13 -1.67 11.84
N SER A 231 26.36 -2.82 12.48
CA SER A 231 26.48 -2.97 13.94
C SER A 231 27.55 -2.08 14.59
N SER A 232 28.59 -1.74 13.84
CA SER A 232 29.73 -0.94 14.31
C SER A 232 29.63 0.55 13.96
N THR A 233 28.51 0.99 13.36
CA THR A 233 28.37 2.34 12.82
C THR A 233 27.11 3.03 13.36
N SER A 234 27.22 4.28 13.78
CA SER A 234 26.08 5.07 14.27
C SER A 234 25.29 5.76 13.15
N SER A 235 25.94 6.05 12.02
CA SER A 235 25.34 6.69 10.84
C SER A 235 26.11 6.34 9.58
N VAL A 236 25.40 6.10 8.48
CA VAL A 236 25.97 5.77 7.18
C VAL A 236 25.37 6.65 6.08
N ASP A 237 26.19 6.96 5.09
CA ASP A 237 25.73 7.57 3.85
C ASP A 237 25.34 6.47 2.85
N VAL A 238 24.14 6.61 2.30
CA VAL A 238 23.62 5.75 1.23
C VAL A 238 23.20 6.61 0.04
N PRO A 239 23.23 6.08 -1.20
CA PRO A 239 22.74 6.79 -2.37
C PRO A 239 21.29 7.22 -2.19
N THR A 240 20.96 8.46 -2.58
CA THR A 240 19.58 8.94 -2.59
C THR A 240 18.74 8.10 -3.55
N LEU A 241 17.46 7.89 -3.23
CA LEU A 241 16.51 7.17 -4.09
C LEU A 241 15.28 8.05 -4.29
N SER A 242 14.74 8.10 -5.51
CA SER A 242 13.53 8.88 -5.78
C SER A 242 12.66 8.24 -6.85
N PHE A 243 11.35 8.38 -6.69
CA PHE A 243 10.35 8.06 -7.70
C PHE A 243 10.07 9.28 -8.58
N HIS A 244 9.92 9.05 -9.89
CA HIS A 244 9.69 10.11 -10.87
C HIS A 244 8.29 9.96 -11.47
N PHE A 245 7.56 11.06 -11.54
CA PHE A 245 6.24 11.15 -12.14
C PHE A 245 6.27 12.13 -13.33
N PRO A 246 5.22 12.18 -14.16
CA PRO A 246 5.15 13.09 -15.28
C PRO A 246 5.37 14.55 -14.89
N GLU A 247 5.70 15.38 -15.87
CA GLU A 247 5.96 16.82 -15.67
C GLU A 247 7.18 17.12 -14.76
N GLY A 248 8.10 16.16 -14.64
CA GLY A 248 9.34 16.34 -13.88
C GLY A 248 9.15 16.34 -12.36
N LYS A 249 8.03 15.80 -11.89
CA LYS A 249 7.73 15.69 -10.45
C LYS A 249 8.56 14.54 -9.86
N VAL A 250 9.22 14.79 -8.73
CA VAL A 250 10.12 13.83 -8.10
C VAL A 250 9.76 13.68 -6.63
N LEU A 251 9.53 12.45 -6.20
CA LEU A 251 9.33 12.07 -4.81
C LEU A 251 10.62 11.44 -4.25
N PRO A 252 11.42 12.19 -3.46
CA PRO A 252 12.56 11.62 -2.78
C PRO A 252 12.11 10.73 -1.63
N LEU A 253 12.74 9.55 -1.52
CA LEU A 253 12.51 8.65 -0.40
C LEU A 253 13.57 8.88 0.69
N PRO A 254 13.17 9.07 1.94
CA PRO A 254 14.09 9.00 3.08
C PRO A 254 14.83 7.65 3.15
N ALA A 255 16.07 7.65 3.66
CA ALA A 255 16.89 6.44 3.74
C ALA A 255 16.21 5.28 4.50
N LYS A 256 15.45 5.60 5.55
CA LYS A 256 14.66 4.61 6.31
C LYS A 256 13.58 3.90 5.48
N ASN A 257 13.18 4.46 4.34
CA ASN A 257 12.21 3.87 3.42
C ASN A 257 12.85 2.89 2.43
N TYR A 258 14.17 2.69 2.46
CA TYR A 258 14.85 1.67 1.65
C TYR A 258 16.02 0.97 2.35
N MET A 259 16.42 1.40 3.54
CA MET A 259 17.34 0.69 4.43
C MET A 259 16.56 0.23 5.67
N MET A 260 16.10 -1.01 5.65
CA MET A 260 15.25 -1.57 6.71
C MET A 260 16.08 -2.40 7.69
N PRO A 261 15.98 -2.16 9.01
CA PRO A 261 16.54 -3.08 10.00
C PRO A 261 15.78 -4.41 9.98
N VAL A 262 16.50 -5.52 9.89
CA VAL A 262 15.91 -6.88 9.87
C VAL A 262 16.18 -7.68 11.15
N ASP A 263 17.04 -7.15 12.02
CA ASP A 263 17.33 -7.70 13.34
C ASP A 263 17.69 -6.59 14.35
N SER A 264 17.95 -6.98 15.59
CA SER A 264 18.37 -6.09 16.67
C SER A 264 19.89 -5.96 16.80
N VAL A 265 20.67 -6.65 15.96
CA VAL A 265 22.14 -6.68 16.05
C VAL A 265 22.82 -5.82 15.00
N GLY A 266 22.05 -5.16 14.13
CA GLY A 266 22.53 -4.11 13.24
C GLY A 266 22.58 -4.52 11.77
N THR A 267 21.83 -5.52 11.34
CA THR A 267 21.68 -5.84 9.92
C THR A 267 20.59 -4.99 9.28
N PHE A 268 20.94 -4.31 8.18
CA PHE A 268 20.02 -3.51 7.39
C PHE A 268 19.97 -4.03 5.96
N CYS A 269 18.77 -4.23 5.42
CA CYS A 269 18.57 -4.73 4.07
C CYS A 269 17.89 -3.70 3.18
N PHE A 270 18.19 -3.77 1.87
CA PHE A 270 17.58 -2.96 0.85
C PHE A 270 16.10 -3.35 0.70
N ALA A 271 15.18 -2.44 1.02
CA ALA A 271 13.75 -2.74 1.14
C ALA A 271 13.00 -2.75 -0.19
N PHE A 272 13.56 -3.39 -1.21
CA PHE A 272 12.94 -3.70 -2.48
C PHE A 272 13.11 -5.19 -2.75
N ALA A 273 12.18 -5.79 -3.46
CA ALA A 273 12.31 -7.17 -3.88
C ALA A 273 11.74 -7.38 -5.28
N LEU A 274 12.17 -8.44 -5.94
CA LEU A 274 11.58 -8.85 -7.22
C LEU A 274 10.19 -9.47 -7.02
N THR A 275 9.39 -9.46 -8.09
CA THR A 275 8.16 -10.24 -8.23
C THR A 275 8.18 -11.04 -9.53
N SER A 276 7.54 -12.22 -9.51
CA SER A 276 7.27 -13.02 -10.72
C SER A 276 6.02 -12.56 -11.47
N SER A 277 5.23 -11.67 -10.88
CA SER A 277 4.05 -11.05 -11.52
C SER A 277 4.49 -9.97 -12.52
N THR A 278 3.65 -9.74 -13.53
CA THR A 278 3.78 -8.57 -14.41
C THR A 278 3.43 -7.27 -13.66
N LEU A 279 2.65 -7.33 -12.59
CA LEU A 279 2.28 -6.18 -11.78
C LEU A 279 3.38 -5.82 -10.77
N SER A 280 3.84 -4.56 -10.82
CA SER A 280 4.71 -3.99 -9.77
C SER A 280 3.88 -3.33 -8.67
N ILE A 281 4.46 -3.19 -7.47
CA ILE A 281 3.77 -2.69 -6.28
C ILE A 281 4.67 -1.76 -5.50
N ILE A 282 4.25 -0.52 -5.23
CA ILE A 282 4.86 0.35 -4.21
C ILE A 282 4.31 -0.04 -2.85
N GLY A 283 5.15 -0.67 -2.02
CA GLY A 283 4.78 -1.19 -0.71
C GLY A 283 4.79 -0.14 0.40
N ASN A 284 4.31 -0.53 1.58
CA ASN A 284 4.08 0.37 2.71
C ASN A 284 5.37 1.00 3.25
N VAL A 285 6.51 0.30 3.20
CA VAL A 285 7.80 0.82 3.67
C VAL A 285 8.20 2.06 2.90
N GLN A 286 7.91 2.13 1.60
CA GLN A 286 8.20 3.29 0.78
C GLN A 286 7.22 4.46 1.00
N GLN A 287 6.09 4.20 1.67
CA GLN A 287 5.06 5.19 1.95
C GLN A 287 5.18 5.78 3.37
N LYS A 288 5.89 5.12 4.30
CA LYS A 288 6.02 5.59 5.70
C LYS A 288 6.58 7.00 5.80
N GLY A 289 6.00 7.82 6.67
CA GLY A 289 6.37 9.21 6.89
C GLY A 289 5.91 10.17 5.77
N THR A 290 5.19 9.66 4.78
CA THR A 290 4.60 10.45 3.69
C THR A 290 3.09 10.36 3.78
N ARG A 291 2.41 11.50 3.77
CA ARG A 291 0.96 11.52 3.58
C ARG A 291 0.66 11.22 2.12
N VAL A 292 -0.16 10.21 1.89
CA VAL A 292 -0.62 9.81 0.55
C VAL A 292 -2.09 10.19 0.43
N ASP A 293 -2.39 11.12 -0.46
CA ASP A 293 -3.73 11.64 -0.73
C ASP A 293 -4.23 11.07 -2.06
N PHE A 294 -5.41 10.47 -2.07
CA PHE A 294 -6.10 9.96 -3.25
C PHE A 294 -7.23 10.92 -3.59
N ASP A 295 -7.10 11.63 -4.71
CA ASP A 295 -8.15 12.45 -5.29
C ASP A 295 -8.82 11.65 -6.42
N LEU A 296 -9.89 10.94 -6.04
CA LEU A 296 -10.61 10.04 -6.94
C LEU A 296 -11.38 10.81 -8.01
N GLY A 297 -11.87 12.01 -7.68
CA GLY A 297 -12.60 12.88 -8.60
C GLY A 297 -11.72 13.44 -9.72
N ASN A 298 -10.45 13.73 -9.43
CA ASN A 298 -9.49 14.27 -10.41
C ASN A 298 -8.49 13.24 -10.94
N SER A 299 -8.64 11.96 -10.58
CA SER A 299 -7.72 10.88 -10.97
C SER A 299 -6.25 11.24 -10.66
N CYS A 300 -5.99 11.63 -9.42
CA CYS A 300 -4.67 12.07 -8.97
C CYS A 300 -4.31 11.45 -7.62
N VAL A 301 -3.03 11.12 -7.44
CA VAL A 301 -2.44 10.82 -6.13
C VAL A 301 -1.47 11.92 -5.77
N GLY A 302 -1.53 12.39 -4.53
CA GLY A 302 -0.63 13.38 -3.98
C GLY A 302 0.24 12.78 -2.88
N PHE A 303 1.50 13.20 -2.85
CA PHE A 303 2.46 12.81 -1.84
C PHE A 303 2.96 14.05 -1.09
N VAL A 304 2.84 14.03 0.24
CA VAL A 304 3.40 15.07 1.11
C VAL A 304 4.43 14.45 2.06
N PRO A 305 5.72 14.52 1.73
CA PRO A 305 6.78 13.94 2.57
C PRO A 305 6.87 14.62 3.94
N ASN A 306 7.28 13.85 4.95
CA ASN A 306 7.50 14.31 6.33
C ASN A 306 6.27 14.98 6.96
N LYS A 307 5.08 14.47 6.64
CA LYS A 307 3.79 14.99 7.11
C LYS A 307 2.89 13.89 7.67
N CYS A 308 3.44 13.17 8.65
CA CYS A 308 2.67 12.60 9.75
C CYS A 308 2.94 13.48 10.99
#